data_AF-A0A6I9XB04-F1
#
_entry.id   AF-A0A6I9XB04-F1
#
_cell.length_a   1.000
_cell.length_b   1.000
_cell.length_c   1.000
_cell.angle_alpha   90.00
_cell.angle_beta   90.00
_cell.angle_gamma   90.00
#
_symmetry.space_group_name_H-M   'P 1'
#
loop_
_entity.id
_entity.type
_entity.pdbx_description
1 polymer ?
#
loop_
_entity_poly.entity_id
_entity_poly.type
_entity_poly.pdbx_seq_one_letter_code
_entity_poly.pdbx_strand_id
1 'polypeptide(L)'
;MIPMESNAKRGLGNLNGMEESQAEPAGLEKGSKEEEARRPVAQWTAAEVCAWLRGKTLGTPGSPLLEAANSHAISGKALLRLSEETLERMGIAPKSLREELLQEILLLRIQQEMEDLLDISDE
;
A
#
# COMPACT_ATOMS: atom_id res chain seq x y z
N MET A 1 -16.98 26.79 -47.45
CA MET A 1 -16.73 28.24 -47.29
C MET A 1 -17.77 28.75 -46.30
N ILE A 2 -17.36 29.03 -45.06
CA ILE A 2 -18.17 29.74 -44.03
C ILE A 2 -17.79 31.23 -44.14
N PRO A 3 -18.75 32.16 -44.16
CA PRO A 3 -19.12 32.97 -42.95
C PRO A 3 -20.63 33.30 -42.92
N MET A 4 -21.28 33.87 -41.91
CA MET A 4 -20.97 34.30 -40.54
C MET A 4 -22.32 34.47 -39.85
N GLU A 5 -22.34 34.22 -38.54
CA GLU A 5 -23.52 34.16 -37.70
C GLU A 5 -24.21 35.49 -37.41
N SER A 6 -25.50 35.32 -37.14
CA SER A 6 -26.47 36.26 -36.58
C SER A 6 -26.02 36.84 -35.24
N ASN A 7 -26.31 38.13 -35.01
CA ASN A 7 -26.17 38.75 -33.70
C ASN A 7 -27.35 39.69 -33.43
N ALA A 8 -28.23 39.25 -32.52
CA ALA A 8 -29.13 40.14 -31.79
C ALA A 8 -28.99 39.86 -30.30
N LYS A 9 -28.01 40.55 -29.69
CA LYS A 9 -27.94 40.82 -28.25
C LYS A 9 -29.16 41.62 -27.80
N ARG A 10 -29.78 41.19 -26.70
CA ARG A 10 -29.90 41.98 -25.45
C ARG A 10 -30.55 41.10 -24.37
N GLY A 11 -29.74 40.73 -23.39
CA GLY A 11 -30.21 40.12 -22.15
C GLY A 11 -30.79 41.16 -21.20
N LEU A 12 -31.43 40.66 -20.14
CA LEU A 12 -31.57 41.26 -18.82
C LEU A 12 -32.31 40.24 -17.93
N GLY A 13 -31.71 39.91 -16.78
CA GLY A 13 -32.45 39.32 -15.66
C GLY A 13 -31.87 38.03 -15.09
N ASN A 14 -30.79 38.16 -14.31
CA ASN A 14 -30.35 37.15 -13.35
C ASN A 14 -31.40 36.98 -12.24
N LEU A 15 -31.76 35.75 -11.91
CA LEU A 15 -32.08 35.32 -10.54
C LEU A 15 -31.60 33.87 -10.39
N ASN A 16 -30.32 33.73 -10.05
CA ASN A 16 -29.76 32.50 -9.51
C ASN A 16 -29.79 32.65 -7.99
N GLY A 17 -30.37 31.68 -7.29
CA GLY A 17 -30.44 31.61 -5.84
C GLY A 17 -30.83 30.19 -5.46
N MET A 18 -30.02 29.23 -5.94
CA MET A 18 -30.17 27.82 -5.63
C MET A 18 -29.94 27.63 -4.12
N GLU A 19 -30.92 27.00 -3.52
CA GLU A 19 -31.02 26.63 -2.11
C GLU A 19 -29.76 25.91 -1.62
N GLU A 20 -29.23 26.44 -0.53
CA GLU A 20 -28.12 25.96 0.27
C GLU A 20 -28.51 24.64 0.94
N SER A 21 -28.11 23.51 0.35
CA SER A 21 -28.05 22.23 1.06
C SER A 21 -26.61 22.00 1.53
N GLN A 22 -26.35 22.50 2.74
CA GLN A 22 -25.25 22.06 3.57
C GLN A 22 -25.39 20.56 3.85
N ALA A 23 -24.47 19.76 3.31
CA ALA A 23 -24.09 18.48 3.87
C ALA A 23 -22.56 18.41 3.84
N GLU A 24 -22.02 18.72 5.02
CA GLU A 24 -20.68 18.53 5.54
C GLU A 24 -19.78 17.55 4.76
N PRO A 25 -18.52 17.93 4.45
CA PRO A 25 -17.50 16.97 4.10
C PRO A 25 -17.10 16.23 5.37
N ALA A 26 -17.56 14.99 5.53
CA ALA A 26 -16.97 14.08 6.51
C ALA A 26 -15.50 13.88 6.13
N GLY A 27 -14.63 14.62 6.80
CA GLY A 27 -13.19 14.50 6.72
C GLY A 27 -12.81 13.04 6.93
N LEU A 28 -12.14 12.46 5.94
CA LEU A 28 -11.39 11.23 6.16
C LEU A 28 -10.09 11.60 6.88
N GLU A 29 -10.25 12.04 8.12
CA GLU A 29 -9.21 12.07 9.13
C GLU A 29 -8.81 10.62 9.41
N LYS A 30 -7.87 10.06 8.64
CA LYS A 30 -7.01 9.00 9.17
C LYS A 30 -5.73 9.63 9.65
N GLY A 31 -5.87 10.29 10.80
CA GLY A 31 -4.74 10.61 11.66
C GLY A 31 -3.94 9.36 12.01
N SER A 32 -2.64 9.61 12.18
CA SER A 32 -1.71 8.86 13.05
C SER A 32 -1.64 7.35 12.82
N LYS A 33 -0.81 6.96 11.85
CA LYS A 33 -0.25 5.60 11.73
C LYS A 33 1.17 5.54 12.31
N GLU A 34 1.36 6.26 13.40
CA GLU A 34 2.62 6.45 14.10
C GLU A 34 2.20 6.31 15.57
N GLU A 35 2.73 5.31 16.28
CA GLU A 35 2.34 4.92 17.65
C GLU A 35 1.07 4.05 17.83
N GLU A 36 0.87 3.06 16.96
CA GLU A 36 0.20 1.82 17.40
C GLU A 36 1.30 0.78 17.44
N ALA A 37 1.64 0.28 18.63
CA ALA A 37 2.68 -0.73 18.89
C ALA A 37 2.86 -1.60 17.65
N ARG A 38 3.99 -1.45 16.94
CA ARG A 38 4.16 -2.01 15.60
C ARG A 38 4.03 -3.52 15.74
N ARG A 39 2.86 -4.05 15.37
CA ARG A 39 2.58 -5.48 15.55
C ARG A 39 3.74 -6.27 14.94
N PRO A 40 4.38 -7.17 15.72
CA PRO A 40 5.52 -7.93 15.25
C PRO A 40 5.19 -8.60 13.93
N VAL A 41 6.15 -8.66 13.02
CA VAL A 41 5.95 -9.21 11.67
C VAL A 41 5.45 -10.64 11.76
N ALA A 42 5.90 -11.42 12.73
CA ALA A 42 5.41 -12.77 12.96
C ALA A 42 3.87 -12.86 13.10
N GLN A 43 3.21 -11.77 13.50
CA GLN A 43 1.76 -11.65 13.67
C GLN A 43 1.04 -11.07 12.44
N TRP A 44 1.76 -10.71 11.38
CA TRP A 44 1.13 -10.15 10.18
C TRP A 44 0.28 -11.19 9.45
N THR A 45 -0.90 -10.75 9.04
CA THR A 45 -1.78 -11.46 8.11
C THR A 45 -1.25 -11.43 6.69
N ALA A 46 -1.78 -12.29 5.82
CA ALA A 46 -1.41 -12.28 4.40
C ALA A 46 -1.73 -10.95 3.71
N ALA A 47 -2.80 -10.27 4.13
CA ALA A 47 -3.16 -8.95 3.62
C ALA A 47 -2.15 -7.87 4.01
N GLU A 48 -1.65 -7.90 5.25
CA GLU A 48 -0.59 -7.00 5.73
C GLU A 48 0.73 -7.26 5.01
N VAL A 49 1.09 -8.52 4.75
CA VAL A 49 2.25 -8.86 3.91
C VAL A 49 2.09 -8.31 2.49
N CYS A 50 0.91 -8.47 1.88
CA CYS A 50 0.64 -7.91 0.55
C CYS A 50 0.64 -6.37 0.54
N ALA A 51 0.26 -5.73 1.65
CA ALA A 51 0.37 -4.28 1.80
C ALA A 51 1.83 -3.83 1.94
N TRP A 52 2.62 -4.56 2.73
CA TRP A 52 4.05 -4.33 2.88
C TRP A 52 4.79 -4.48 1.55
N LEU A 53 4.52 -5.56 0.80
CA LEU A 53 5.08 -5.78 -0.52
C LEU A 53 4.79 -4.61 -1.47
N ARG A 54 3.53 -4.14 -1.52
CA ARG A 54 3.12 -2.97 -2.32
C ARG A 54 3.84 -1.67 -1.93
N GLY A 55 4.27 -1.55 -0.67
CA GLY A 55 5.06 -0.41 -0.21
C GLY A 55 6.55 -0.49 -0.60
N LYS A 56 7.02 -1.64 -1.07
CA LYS A 56 8.38 -1.83 -1.58
C LYS A 56 8.42 -1.59 -3.09
N THR A 57 9.60 -1.23 -3.59
CA THR A 57 9.92 -1.11 -5.03
C THR A 57 9.54 -2.36 -5.82
N LEU A 58 9.52 -3.50 -5.14
CA LEU A 58 9.13 -4.84 -5.60
C LEU A 58 7.63 -5.07 -5.83
N GLY A 59 6.78 -4.19 -5.30
CA GLY A 59 5.33 -4.39 -5.18
C GLY A 59 4.49 -3.70 -6.24
N THR A 60 4.99 -3.56 -7.46
CA THR A 60 4.19 -3.03 -8.57
C THR A 60 2.95 -3.92 -8.79
N PRO A 61 1.78 -3.34 -9.14
CA PRO A 61 0.61 -4.13 -9.46
C PRO A 61 0.92 -5.15 -10.57
N GLY A 62 0.64 -6.43 -10.32
CA GLY A 62 0.97 -7.53 -11.23
C GLY A 62 2.41 -8.04 -11.14
N SER A 63 3.18 -7.67 -10.10
CA SER A 63 4.48 -8.30 -9.88
C SER A 63 4.32 -9.78 -9.52
N PRO A 64 5.19 -10.69 -10.03
CA PRO A 64 5.12 -12.11 -9.70
C PRO A 64 5.18 -12.37 -8.19
N LEU A 65 5.87 -11.49 -7.46
CA LEU A 65 5.97 -11.55 -6.02
C LEU A 65 4.62 -11.25 -5.33
N LEU A 66 3.91 -10.22 -5.76
CA LEU A 66 2.61 -9.88 -5.19
C LEU A 66 1.57 -10.96 -5.53
N GLU A 67 1.60 -11.52 -6.74
CA GLU A 67 0.74 -12.63 -7.14
C GLU A 67 1.02 -13.89 -6.33
N ALA A 68 2.29 -14.24 -6.16
CA ALA A 68 2.71 -15.38 -5.38
C ALA A 68 2.34 -15.22 -3.89
N ALA A 69 2.51 -14.01 -3.33
CA ALA A 69 2.13 -13.72 -1.95
C ALA A 69 0.61 -13.86 -1.71
N ASN A 70 -0.21 -13.38 -2.65
CA ASN A 70 -1.67 -13.55 -2.59
C ASN A 70 -2.08 -15.02 -2.77
N SER A 71 -1.53 -15.70 -3.77
CA SER A 71 -1.90 -17.08 -4.13
C SER A 71 -1.54 -18.07 -3.03
N HIS A 72 -0.39 -17.89 -2.39
CA HIS A 72 0.06 -18.77 -1.31
C HIS A 72 -0.35 -18.27 0.08
N ALA A 73 -1.12 -17.18 0.17
CA ALA A 73 -1.53 -16.55 1.43
C ALA A 73 -0.36 -16.41 2.43
N ILE A 74 0.75 -15.83 1.96
CA ILE A 74 1.98 -15.71 2.76
C ILE A 74 1.73 -14.86 4.00
N SER A 75 1.65 -15.49 5.17
CA SER A 75 1.60 -14.79 6.46
C SER A 75 2.96 -14.23 6.86
N GLY A 76 3.01 -13.33 7.84
CA GLY A 76 4.26 -12.73 8.29
C GLY A 76 5.27 -13.75 8.84
N LYS A 77 4.81 -14.77 9.57
CA LYS A 77 5.66 -15.91 9.98
C LYS A 77 6.24 -16.67 8.78
N ALA A 78 5.48 -16.81 7.69
CA ALA A 78 5.97 -17.44 6.47
C ALA A 78 6.96 -16.53 5.74
N LEU A 79 6.67 -15.23 5.65
CA LEU A 79 7.56 -14.20 5.08
C LEU A 79 8.94 -14.25 5.73
N LEU A 80 9.00 -14.27 7.06
CA LEU A 80 10.24 -14.36 7.83
C LEU A 80 11.01 -15.68 7.62
N ARG A 81 10.41 -16.70 7.00
CA ARG A 81 11.04 -18.00 6.72
C ARG A 81 11.31 -18.23 5.23
N LEU A 82 11.01 -17.26 4.36
CA LEU A 82 11.28 -17.41 2.94
C LEU A 82 12.78 -17.57 2.70
N SER A 83 13.07 -18.40 1.71
CA SER A 83 14.41 -18.71 1.21
C SER A 83 14.39 -18.60 -0.31
N GLU A 84 15.56 -18.53 -0.94
CA GLU A 84 15.66 -18.52 -2.40
C GLU A 84 14.89 -19.72 -3.00
N GLU A 85 15.15 -20.94 -2.51
CA GLU A 85 14.48 -22.18 -2.94
C GLU A 85 12.94 -22.07 -2.85
N THR A 86 12.42 -21.49 -1.77
CA THR A 86 10.96 -21.35 -1.60
C THR A 86 10.39 -20.37 -2.62
N LEU A 87 11.08 -19.27 -2.90
CA LEU A 87 10.68 -18.31 -3.92
C LEU A 87 10.75 -18.91 -5.33
N GLU A 88 11.74 -19.76 -5.62
CA GLU A 88 11.81 -20.46 -6.92
C GLU A 88 10.60 -21.38 -7.11
N ARG A 89 10.24 -22.16 -6.07
CA ARG A 89 9.06 -23.05 -6.09
C ARG A 89 7.74 -22.30 -6.23
N MET A 90 7.68 -21.07 -5.76
CA MET A 90 6.53 -20.17 -5.95
C MET A 90 6.44 -19.59 -7.37
N GLY A 91 7.39 -19.91 -8.25
CA GLY A 91 7.42 -19.42 -9.64
C GLY A 91 8.08 -18.06 -9.82
N ILE A 92 8.80 -17.55 -8.82
CA ILE A 92 9.51 -16.27 -8.90
C ILE A 92 10.83 -16.51 -9.65
N ALA A 93 10.78 -16.42 -10.98
CA ALA A 93 11.90 -16.74 -11.87
C ALA A 93 13.07 -15.74 -11.83
N PRO A 94 12.86 -14.41 -11.80
CA PRO A 94 13.99 -13.46 -11.83
C PRO A 94 14.80 -13.52 -10.53
N LYS A 95 16.08 -13.91 -10.63
CA LYS A 95 16.99 -14.00 -9.48
C LYS A 95 17.15 -12.66 -8.77
N SER A 96 17.29 -11.57 -9.53
CA SER A 96 17.40 -10.21 -8.99
C SER A 96 16.20 -9.84 -8.09
N LEU A 97 14.99 -10.21 -8.51
CA LEU A 97 13.76 -9.98 -7.75
C LEU A 97 13.75 -10.78 -6.43
N ARG A 98 14.22 -12.03 -6.46
CA ARG A 98 14.36 -12.86 -5.26
C ARG A 98 15.40 -12.29 -4.30
N GLU A 99 16.56 -11.88 -4.82
CA GLU A 99 17.64 -11.29 -4.02
C GLU A 99 17.20 -9.99 -3.35
N GLU A 100 16.54 -9.10 -4.09
CA GLU A 100 16.02 -7.83 -3.56
C GLU A 100 14.97 -8.09 -2.45
N LEU A 101 14.06 -9.07 -2.63
CA LEU A 101 13.14 -9.45 -1.56
C LEU A 101 13.86 -10.04 -0.34
N LEU A 102 14.84 -10.91 -0.53
CA LEU A 102 15.58 -11.51 0.58
C LEU A 102 16.35 -10.45 1.39
N GLN A 103 16.86 -9.40 0.72
CA GLN A 103 17.45 -8.24 1.38
C GLN A 103 16.42 -7.47 2.22
N GLU A 104 15.23 -7.24 1.68
CA GLU A 104 14.14 -6.60 2.42
C GLU A 104 13.69 -7.43 3.63
N ILE A 105 13.61 -8.76 3.49
CA ILE A 105 13.29 -9.67 4.61
C ILE A 105 14.40 -9.64 5.66
N LEU A 106 15.67 -9.58 5.27
CA LEU A 106 16.78 -9.49 6.20
C LEU A 106 16.71 -8.19 7.03
N LEU A 107 16.49 -7.06 6.37
CA LEU A 107 16.32 -5.77 7.04
C LEU A 107 15.15 -5.80 8.03
N LEU A 108 14.08 -6.47 7.64
CA LEU A 108 12.87 -6.58 8.44
C LEU A 108 13.08 -7.48 9.68
N ARG A 109 13.86 -8.57 9.56
CA ARG A 109 14.30 -9.37 10.71
C ARG A 109 15.16 -8.54 11.66
N ILE A 110 16.13 -7.77 11.14
CA ILE A 110 17.00 -6.93 11.97
C ILE A 110 16.16 -5.91 12.76
N GLN A 111 15.18 -5.27 12.12
CA GLN A 111 14.27 -4.34 12.80
C GLN A 111 13.49 -5.01 13.93
N GLN A 112 13.00 -6.23 13.72
CA GLN A 112 12.32 -6.97 14.80
C GLN A 112 13.25 -7.30 15.96
N GLU A 113 14.45 -7.80 15.69
CA GLU A 113 15.42 -8.12 16.76
C GLU A 113 15.82 -6.87 17.55
N MET A 114 15.87 -5.70 16.89
CA MET A 114 16.10 -4.42 17.58
C MET A 114 14.92 -4.04 18.46
N GLU A 115 13.68 -4.19 17.98
CA GLU A 115 12.46 -3.89 18.74
C GLU A 115 12.30 -4.85 19.92
N ASP A 116 12.52 -6.15 19.71
CA ASP A 116 12.53 -7.17 20.76
C ASP A 116 13.57 -6.87 21.85
N LEU A 117 14.77 -6.39 21.49
CA LEU A 117 15.82 -6.03 22.45
C LEU A 117 15.49 -4.75 23.24
N LEU A 118 14.81 -3.80 22.62
CA LEU A 118 14.35 -2.58 23.28
C LEU A 118 13.22 -2.89 24.27
N ASP A 119 12.26 -3.73 23.88
CA ASP A 119 11.17 -4.19 24.74
C ASP A 119 11.70 -4.90 26.00
N ILE A 120 12.76 -5.71 25.89
CA ILE A 120 13.40 -6.37 27.04
C ILE A 120 14.04 -5.35 28.00
N SER A 121 14.46 -4.18 27.50
CA SER A 121 15.19 -3.18 28.28
C SER A 121 14.27 -2.23 29.07
N ASP A 122 12.98 -2.21 28.75
CA ASP A 122 11.95 -1.41 29.42
C ASP A 122 11.21 -2.17 30.55
N GLU A 123 11.57 -3.43 30.83
CA GLU A 123 11.10 -4.27 31.95
C GLU A 123 12.02 -4.19 33.19
#